data_AF-A0A4Q6APB0-F1
#
_entry.id   AF-A0A4Q6APB0-F1
#
_cell.length_a   1.000
_cell.length_b   1.000
_cell.length_c   1.000
_cell.angle_alpha   90.00
_cell.angle_beta   90.00
_cell.angle_gamma   90.00
#
_symmetry.space_group_name_H-M   'P 1'
#
loop_
_entity.id
_entity.type
_entity.pdbx_description
1 polymer ?
#
loop_
_entity_poly.entity_id
_entity_poly.type
_entity_poly.pdbx_seq_one_letter_code
_entity_poly.pdbx_strand_id
1 'polypeptide(L)'
;MKKLLALILLSCQLACSSLTDQGDDLFEKGLYLEAEKTYNEALQKDANDSKAMSGLQKARVKIIDVGLIEVRMLRLAKNFLVAADKLENLLQKQASWRVQFTSGIAETQETESRSSKDYLIGEMNREVDSGFPERSYWLWHTHKMILENNGSSPDLEAVRSKNTASGKKKCTNLQSLPTGKDVFLRTFVSRYCSLWGSAWSSKNKIDDAWLYSNVKFENQYKVENLNYSGSLNSQALKDALEKAFRSTAYFHPSANRTLALSMSGTLAYSDHRNSER
;
A
#
# COMPACT_ATOMS: atom_id res chain seq x y z
N MET A 1 26.77 51.55 28.20
CA MET A 1 25.61 51.11 27.38
C MET A 1 25.99 50.59 25.98
N LYS A 2 26.88 51.22 25.21
CA LYS A 2 27.29 50.72 23.87
C LYS A 2 27.98 49.34 23.85
N LYS A 3 28.68 48.96 24.93
CA LYS A 3 29.34 47.63 25.04
C LYS A 3 28.39 46.47 25.36
N LEU A 4 27.19 46.75 25.89
CA LEU A 4 26.19 45.71 26.18
C LEU A 4 25.37 45.35 24.92
N LEU A 5 25.15 46.32 24.02
CA LEU A 5 24.46 46.08 22.74
C LEU A 5 25.27 45.18 21.79
N ALA A 6 26.60 45.29 21.82
CA ALA A 6 27.49 44.46 21.01
C ALA A 6 27.50 42.98 21.46
N LEU A 7 27.24 42.70 22.74
CA LEU A 7 27.18 41.33 23.27
C LEU A 7 25.85 40.63 22.91
N ILE A 8 24.76 41.39 22.81
CA ILE A 8 23.42 40.87 22.44
C ILE A 8 23.31 40.60 20.93
N LEU A 9 23.95 41.43 20.09
CA LEU A 9 24.06 41.20 18.64
C LEU A 9 24.95 40.00 18.28
N LEU A 10 25.92 39.65 19.14
CA LEU A 10 26.78 38.48 18.94
C LEU A 10 26.10 37.16 19.36
N SER A 11 25.12 37.20 20.28
CA SER A 11 24.35 36.03 20.70
C SER A 11 23.20 35.64 19.75
N CYS A 12 22.83 36.48 18.78
CA CYS A 12 21.87 36.10 17.73
C CYS A 12 22.50 35.30 16.57
N GLN A 13 23.80 34.99 16.63
CA GLN A 13 24.45 34.04 15.72
C GLN A 13 24.53 32.60 16.28
N LEU A 14 23.80 32.31 17.36
CA LEU A 14 23.66 30.96 17.89
C LEU A 14 22.87 30.07 16.90
N ALA A 15 23.64 29.48 15.99
CA ALA A 15 23.43 28.19 15.33
C ALA A 15 22.02 27.93 14.80
N CYS A 16 21.66 28.59 13.71
CA CYS A 16 20.75 27.95 12.75
C CYS A 16 21.56 26.83 12.07
N SER A 17 21.61 25.63 12.66
CA SER A 17 22.17 24.47 11.95
C SER A 17 21.33 24.26 10.70
N SER A 18 21.99 24.14 9.55
CA SER A 18 21.27 23.85 8.32
C SER A 18 20.62 22.47 8.44
N LEU A 19 19.51 22.23 7.73
CA LEU A 19 18.89 20.89 7.69
C LEU A 19 19.92 19.84 7.24
N THR A 20 20.84 20.22 6.36
CA THR A 20 21.92 19.36 5.88
C THR A 20 22.87 18.97 7.02
N ASP A 21 23.26 19.91 7.89
CA ASP A 21 24.12 19.61 9.05
C ASP A 21 23.37 18.77 10.11
N GLN A 22 22.06 18.96 10.26
CA GLN A 22 21.23 18.09 11.09
C GLN A 22 21.17 16.66 10.53
N GLY A 23 21.04 16.53 9.21
CA GLY A 23 21.11 15.24 8.53
C GLY A 23 22.45 14.54 8.75
N ASP A 24 23.56 15.28 8.67
CA ASP A 24 24.91 14.76 8.94
C ASP A 24 25.05 14.26 10.40
N ASP A 25 24.60 15.04 11.39
CA ASP A 25 24.62 14.65 12.81
C ASP A 25 23.79 13.38 13.07
N LEU A 26 22.59 13.27 12.47
CA LEU A 26 21.77 12.07 12.53
C LEU A 26 22.47 10.87 11.87
N PHE A 27 23.12 11.09 10.74
CA PHE A 27 23.85 10.06 10.01
C PHE A 27 25.03 9.53 10.84
N GLU A 28 25.82 10.41 11.45
CA GLU A 28 26.95 10.04 12.32
C GLU A 28 26.51 9.26 13.57
N LYS A 29 25.31 9.54 14.08
CA LYS A 29 24.67 8.79 15.18
C LYS A 29 24.09 7.44 14.75
N GLY A 30 24.14 7.10 13.46
CA GLY A 30 23.57 5.86 12.92
C GLY A 30 22.05 5.88 12.73
N LEU A 31 21.42 7.06 12.87
CA LEU A 31 19.98 7.27 12.69
C LEU A 31 19.67 7.51 11.21
N TYR A 32 19.91 6.50 10.38
CA TYR A 32 19.94 6.66 8.93
C TYR A 32 18.58 6.98 8.30
N LEU A 33 17.47 6.51 8.88
CA LEU A 33 16.12 6.81 8.39
C LEU A 33 15.75 8.27 8.67
N GLU A 34 16.09 8.76 9.85
CA GLU A 34 15.91 10.15 10.27
C GLU A 34 16.80 11.07 9.44
N ALA A 35 18.05 10.66 9.19
CA ALA A 35 18.96 11.39 8.31
C ALA A 35 18.40 11.49 6.88
N GLU A 36 17.92 10.38 6.29
CA GLU A 36 17.28 10.36 4.96
C GLU A 36 16.11 11.33 4.86
N LYS A 37 15.22 11.31 5.87
CA LYS A 37 14.09 12.25 5.95
C LYS A 37 14.57 13.70 6.02
N THR A 38 15.56 13.98 6.86
CA THR A 38 16.09 15.34 7.07
C THR A 38 16.77 15.88 5.81
N TYR A 39 17.52 15.05 5.08
CA TYR A 39 18.08 15.45 3.79
C TYR A 39 17.01 15.70 2.72
N ASN A 40 15.93 14.91 2.67
CA ASN A 40 14.81 15.21 1.77
C ASN A 40 14.15 16.55 2.11
N GLU A 41 13.99 16.88 3.40
CA GLU A 41 13.48 18.19 3.84
C GLU A 41 14.41 19.34 3.43
N ALA A 42 15.74 19.12 3.48
CA ALA A 42 16.72 20.07 2.96
C ALA A 42 16.54 20.31 1.45
N LEU A 43 16.38 19.24 0.66
CA LEU A 43 16.19 19.31 -0.79
C LEU A 43 14.83 19.88 -1.23
N GLN A 44 13.82 19.82 -0.36
CA GLN A 44 12.56 20.54 -0.59
C GLN A 44 12.74 22.06 -0.46
N LYS A 45 13.67 22.53 0.38
CA LYS A 45 13.99 23.96 0.52
C LYS A 45 14.98 24.43 -0.54
N ASP A 46 15.98 23.63 -0.85
CA ASP A 46 16.96 23.88 -1.90
C ASP A 46 17.26 22.60 -2.68
N ALA A 47 16.65 22.47 -3.85
CA ALA A 47 16.80 21.30 -4.73
C ALA A 47 18.23 21.12 -5.27
N ASN A 48 19.08 22.16 -5.20
CA ASN A 48 20.45 22.13 -5.69
C ASN A 48 21.49 21.99 -4.57
N ASP A 49 21.08 21.74 -3.33
CA ASP A 49 22.00 21.49 -2.22
C ASP A 49 22.78 20.19 -2.48
N SER A 50 23.99 20.35 -3.02
CA SER A 50 24.88 19.22 -3.36
C SER A 50 25.31 18.40 -2.16
N LYS A 51 25.40 19.03 -0.98
CA LYS A 51 25.77 18.35 0.27
C LYS A 51 24.60 17.49 0.75
N ALA A 52 23.38 18.02 0.72
CA ALA A 52 22.18 17.24 1.03
C ALA A 52 21.95 16.08 0.05
N MET A 53 22.15 16.29 -1.25
CA MET A 53 22.07 15.21 -2.25
C MET A 53 23.08 14.08 -1.96
N SER A 54 24.33 14.43 -1.63
CA SER A 54 25.37 13.45 -1.29
C SER A 54 25.03 12.71 0.02
N GLY A 55 24.62 13.44 1.06
CA GLY A 55 24.21 12.88 2.35
C GLY A 55 23.03 11.92 2.21
N LEU A 56 22.01 12.31 1.44
CA LEU A 56 20.85 11.47 1.14
C LEU A 56 21.26 10.13 0.51
N GLN A 57 22.17 10.17 -0.47
CA GLN A 57 22.65 8.95 -1.12
C GLN A 57 23.40 8.04 -0.14
N LYS A 58 24.25 8.61 0.72
CA LYS A 58 24.97 7.85 1.77
C LYS A 58 24.00 7.22 2.77
N ALA A 59 23.00 7.98 3.22
CA ALA A 59 21.97 7.50 4.14
C ALA A 59 21.19 6.32 3.53
N ARG A 60 20.76 6.42 2.28
CA ARG A 60 20.05 5.36 1.56
C ARG A 60 20.88 4.08 1.39
N VAL A 61 22.16 4.21 1.05
CA VAL A 61 23.08 3.06 1.01
C VAL A 61 23.16 2.40 2.39
N LYS A 62 23.31 3.18 3.46
CA LYS A 62 23.41 2.64 4.83
C LYS A 62 22.13 2.00 5.34
N ILE A 63 20.96 2.54 4.99
CA ILE A 63 19.66 1.92 5.29
C ILE A 63 19.59 0.51 4.69
N ILE A 64 20.03 0.34 3.44
CA ILE A 64 19.99 -0.96 2.78
C ILE A 64 21.05 -1.92 3.35
N ASP A 65 22.28 -1.43 3.57
CA ASP A 65 23.38 -2.20 4.17
C ASP A 65 23.00 -2.79 5.53
N VAL A 66 22.55 -1.95 6.47
CA VAL A 66 22.08 -2.40 7.79
C VAL A 66 20.83 -3.27 7.66
N GLY A 67 19.92 -2.93 6.76
CA GLY A 67 18.74 -3.74 6.48
C GLY A 67 19.08 -5.17 6.05
N LEU A 68 20.12 -5.36 5.22
CA LEU A 68 20.57 -6.68 4.77
C LEU A 68 21.19 -7.49 5.91
N ILE A 69 21.88 -6.84 6.86
CA ILE A 69 22.34 -7.49 8.09
C ILE A 69 21.15 -8.01 8.90
N GLU A 70 20.10 -7.22 9.05
CA GLU A 70 18.88 -7.63 9.74
C GLU A 70 18.16 -8.79 9.03
N VAL A 71 18.08 -8.76 7.69
CA VAL A 71 17.56 -9.89 6.89
C VAL A 71 18.35 -11.16 7.19
N ARG A 72 19.69 -11.10 7.19
CA ARG A 72 20.55 -12.22 7.53
C ARG A 72 20.27 -12.72 8.96
N MET A 73 20.15 -11.82 9.93
CA MET A 73 19.86 -12.20 11.31
C MET A 73 18.50 -12.90 11.45
N LEU A 74 17.47 -12.41 10.76
CA LEU A 74 16.15 -13.05 10.71
C LEU A 74 16.22 -14.46 10.09
N ARG A 75 16.96 -14.61 8.99
CA ARG A 75 17.19 -15.92 8.36
C ARG A 75 17.92 -16.89 9.29
N LEU A 76 18.99 -16.44 9.96
CA LEU A 76 19.74 -17.25 10.93
C LEU A 76 18.89 -17.65 12.13
N ALA A 77 17.95 -16.79 12.54
CA ALA A 77 16.94 -17.08 13.54
C ALA A 77 15.78 -17.97 13.02
N LYS A 78 15.86 -18.47 11.78
CA LYS A 78 14.83 -19.27 11.09
C LYS A 78 13.48 -18.56 10.92
N ASN A 79 13.46 -17.22 11.01
CA ASN A 79 12.28 -16.41 10.72
C ASN A 79 12.27 -16.02 9.23
N PHE A 80 12.13 -17.04 8.37
CA PHE A 80 12.35 -16.90 6.93
C PHE A 80 11.34 -15.99 6.23
N LEU A 81 10.06 -16.06 6.62
CA LEU A 81 9.03 -15.19 6.03
C LEU A 81 9.29 -13.73 6.36
N VAL A 82 9.58 -13.39 7.62
CA VAL A 82 9.89 -12.00 8.00
C VAL A 82 11.21 -11.53 7.37
N ALA A 83 12.18 -12.42 7.19
CA ALA A 83 13.40 -12.12 6.44
C ALA A 83 13.07 -11.76 4.97
N ALA A 84 12.20 -12.54 4.32
CA ALA A 84 11.76 -12.30 2.95
C ALA A 84 10.95 -11.00 2.81
N ASP A 85 9.99 -10.74 3.71
CA ASP A 85 9.20 -9.49 3.72
C ASP A 85 10.12 -8.27 3.84
N LYS A 86 11.10 -8.34 4.75
CA LYS A 86 12.07 -7.26 4.94
C LYS A 86 12.95 -7.08 3.72
N LEU A 87 13.45 -8.17 3.13
CA LEU A 87 14.28 -8.11 1.93
C LEU A 87 13.53 -7.52 0.74
N GLU A 88 12.27 -7.92 0.53
CA GLU A 88 11.42 -7.38 -0.53
C GLU A 88 11.28 -5.86 -0.40
N ASN A 89 11.04 -5.36 0.82
CA ASN A 89 10.95 -3.92 1.07
C ASN A 89 12.28 -3.19 0.75
N LEU A 90 13.43 -3.80 1.07
CA LEU A 90 14.74 -3.23 0.77
C LEU A 90 15.00 -3.20 -0.74
N LEU A 91 14.64 -4.24 -1.48
CA LEU A 91 14.75 -4.29 -2.94
C LEU A 91 13.87 -3.24 -3.61
N GLN A 92 12.63 -3.06 -3.13
CA GLN A 92 11.73 -2.01 -3.61
C GLN A 92 12.32 -0.61 -3.36
N LYS A 93 12.85 -0.36 -2.16
CA LYS A 93 13.54 0.89 -1.82
C LYS A 93 14.73 1.13 -2.72
N GLN A 94 15.62 0.16 -2.88
CA GLN A 94 16.78 0.24 -3.76
C GLN A 94 16.39 0.61 -5.19
N ALA A 95 15.37 -0.06 -5.74
CA ALA A 95 14.88 0.22 -7.09
C ALA A 95 14.33 1.65 -7.20
N SER A 96 13.50 2.07 -6.23
CA SER A 96 12.90 3.42 -6.21
C SER A 96 13.95 4.53 -6.04
N TRP A 97 14.97 4.29 -5.22
CA TRP A 97 16.03 5.23 -4.89
C TRP A 97 17.19 5.17 -5.89
N ARG A 98 17.21 4.19 -6.79
CA ARG A 98 18.29 3.95 -7.76
C ARG A 98 19.66 3.81 -7.10
N VAL A 99 19.70 3.15 -5.94
CA VAL A 99 20.94 2.94 -5.19
C VAL A 99 21.80 1.89 -5.90
N GLN A 100 23.07 2.24 -6.15
CA GLN A 100 24.09 1.34 -6.66
C GLN A 100 25.00 0.89 -5.51
N PHE A 101 25.42 -0.38 -5.54
CA PHE A 101 26.26 -0.96 -4.50
C PHE A 101 27.70 -1.16 -4.94
N THR A 102 28.58 -1.18 -3.93
CA THR A 102 29.92 -1.77 -4.04
C THR A 102 29.81 -3.29 -3.95
N SER A 103 30.87 -4.01 -4.36
CA SER A 103 30.87 -5.47 -4.47
C SER A 103 30.42 -6.22 -3.20
N GLY A 104 30.80 -5.74 -2.01
CA GLY A 104 30.48 -6.41 -0.74
C GLY A 104 28.99 -6.40 -0.36
N ILE A 105 28.30 -5.28 -0.56
CA ILE A 105 26.84 -5.20 -0.30
C ILE A 105 26.10 -6.04 -1.34
N ALA A 106 26.55 -6.03 -2.59
CA ALA A 106 25.97 -6.82 -3.67
C ALA A 106 26.05 -8.33 -3.39
N GLU A 107 27.17 -8.84 -2.88
CA GLU A 107 27.32 -10.25 -2.51
C GLU A 107 26.38 -10.67 -1.38
N THR A 108 26.25 -9.82 -0.36
CA THR A 108 25.31 -10.06 0.75
C THR A 108 23.89 -10.10 0.24
N GLN A 109 23.49 -9.13 -0.57
CA GLN A 109 22.17 -9.09 -1.19
C GLN A 109 21.87 -10.34 -2.03
N GLU A 110 22.81 -10.78 -2.86
CA GLU A 110 22.64 -11.97 -3.70
C GLU A 110 22.44 -13.23 -2.84
N THR A 111 23.23 -13.38 -1.77
CA THR A 111 23.11 -14.49 -0.82
C THR A 111 21.74 -14.53 -0.15
N GLU A 112 21.28 -13.38 0.36
CA GLU A 112 19.99 -13.29 1.05
C GLU A 112 18.81 -13.41 0.07
N SER A 113 18.94 -12.91 -1.16
CA SER A 113 17.95 -13.06 -2.23
C SER A 113 17.76 -14.52 -2.64
N ARG A 114 18.86 -15.24 -2.87
CA ARG A 114 18.81 -16.67 -3.20
C ARG A 114 18.14 -17.48 -2.09
N SER A 115 18.58 -17.28 -0.85
CA SER A 115 18.01 -18.00 0.31
C SER A 115 16.52 -17.74 0.47
N SER A 116 16.09 -16.48 0.29
CA SER A 116 14.68 -16.10 0.39
C SER A 116 13.85 -16.66 -0.77
N LYS A 117 14.40 -16.66 -2.00
CA LYS A 117 13.76 -17.24 -3.19
C LYS A 117 13.52 -18.74 -2.99
N ASP A 118 14.52 -19.49 -2.53
CA ASP A 118 14.40 -20.93 -2.28
C ASP A 118 13.32 -21.24 -1.23
N TYR A 119 13.32 -20.47 -0.12
CA TYR A 119 12.29 -20.58 0.91
C TYR A 119 10.88 -20.32 0.36
N LEU A 120 10.70 -19.20 -0.36
CA LEU A 120 9.41 -18.79 -0.91
C LEU A 120 8.86 -19.80 -1.92
N ILE A 121 9.70 -20.32 -2.82
CA ILE A 121 9.31 -21.38 -3.76
C ILE A 121 8.83 -22.63 -2.99
N GLY A 122 9.52 -22.99 -1.91
CA GLY A 122 9.11 -24.07 -1.02
C GLY A 122 7.75 -23.86 -0.36
N GLU A 123 7.50 -22.66 0.19
CA GLU A 123 6.20 -22.31 0.77
C GLU A 123 5.09 -22.27 -0.29
N MET A 124 5.37 -21.68 -1.44
CA MET A 124 4.42 -21.63 -2.55
C MET A 124 4.00 -23.04 -2.99
N ASN A 125 4.93 -24.00 -3.03
CA ASN A 125 4.61 -25.41 -3.28
C ASN A 125 3.74 -26.00 -2.17
N ARG A 126 4.09 -25.80 -0.90
CA ARG A 126 3.32 -26.30 0.26
C ARG A 126 1.88 -25.80 0.24
N GLU A 127 1.67 -24.52 -0.06
CA GLU A 127 0.33 -23.93 -0.13
C GLU A 127 -0.51 -24.53 -1.28
N VAL A 128 0.12 -24.76 -2.44
CA VAL A 128 -0.56 -25.42 -3.57
C VAL A 128 -0.93 -26.85 -3.23
N ASP A 129 -0.02 -27.61 -2.63
CA ASP A 129 -0.24 -29.00 -2.20
C ASP A 129 -1.32 -29.11 -1.12
N SER A 130 -1.44 -28.07 -0.28
CA SER A 130 -2.48 -27.97 0.74
C SER A 130 -3.85 -27.51 0.18
N GLY A 131 -3.96 -27.24 -1.13
CA GLY A 131 -5.21 -26.82 -1.76
C GLY A 131 -5.52 -25.32 -1.65
N PHE A 132 -4.51 -24.50 -1.35
CA PHE A 132 -4.60 -23.05 -1.23
C PHE A 132 -3.80 -22.32 -2.33
N PRO A 133 -4.19 -22.45 -3.62
CA PRO A 133 -3.48 -21.79 -4.71
C PRO A 133 -3.47 -20.26 -4.58
N GLU A 134 -4.49 -19.66 -3.95
CA GLU A 134 -4.54 -18.24 -3.65
C GLU A 134 -3.44 -17.77 -2.68
N ARG A 135 -3.03 -18.60 -1.71
CA ARG A 135 -1.94 -18.26 -0.77
C ARG A 135 -0.59 -18.31 -1.46
N SER A 136 -0.38 -19.32 -2.30
CA SER A 136 0.79 -19.42 -3.18
C SER A 136 0.87 -18.23 -4.15
N TYR A 137 -0.27 -17.82 -4.74
CA TYR A 137 -0.34 -16.62 -5.57
C TYR A 137 0.01 -15.35 -4.78
N TRP A 138 -0.52 -15.23 -3.56
CA TRP A 138 -0.24 -14.08 -2.69
C TRP A 138 1.25 -13.98 -2.36
N LEU A 139 1.90 -15.08 -1.99
CA LEU A 139 3.35 -15.12 -1.73
C LEU A 139 4.16 -14.63 -2.94
N TRP A 140 3.79 -15.06 -4.15
CA TRP A 140 4.43 -14.59 -5.38
C TRP A 140 4.22 -13.09 -5.61
N HIS A 141 2.99 -12.63 -5.43
CA HIS A 141 2.62 -11.24 -5.66
C HIS A 141 3.31 -10.29 -4.70
N THR A 142 3.41 -10.66 -3.42
CA THR A 142 4.03 -9.81 -2.40
C THR A 142 5.55 -9.82 -2.46
N HIS A 143 6.19 -10.91 -2.92
CA HIS A 143 7.64 -11.06 -2.97
C HIS A 143 8.20 -11.06 -4.40
N LYS A 144 7.61 -10.24 -5.27
CA LYS A 144 7.92 -10.24 -6.70
C LYS A 144 9.39 -9.87 -6.96
N MET A 145 9.94 -8.89 -6.23
CA MET A 145 11.33 -8.47 -6.46
C MET A 145 12.30 -9.60 -6.14
N ILE A 146 12.09 -10.35 -5.06
CA ILE A 146 12.93 -11.51 -4.71
C ILE A 146 12.80 -12.63 -5.75
N LEU A 147 11.57 -12.99 -6.10
CA LEU A 147 11.31 -14.16 -6.95
C LEU A 147 11.74 -13.95 -8.40
N GLU A 148 11.56 -12.73 -8.92
CA GLU A 148 11.98 -12.37 -10.28
C GLU A 148 13.43 -11.86 -10.35
N ASN A 149 14.12 -11.72 -9.21
CA ASN A 149 15.53 -11.37 -9.20
C ASN A 149 16.34 -12.41 -9.98
N ASN A 150 17.20 -11.94 -10.87
CA ASN A 150 17.99 -12.73 -11.82
C ASN A 150 17.16 -13.62 -12.77
N GLY A 151 15.87 -13.29 -12.98
CA GLY A 151 14.99 -13.98 -13.93
C GLY A 151 14.30 -15.24 -13.37
N SER A 152 13.51 -15.88 -14.23
CA SER A 152 12.74 -17.05 -13.83
C SER A 152 13.61 -18.30 -13.74
N SER A 153 13.44 -19.08 -12.67
CA SER A 153 14.08 -20.38 -12.51
C SER A 153 13.12 -21.51 -12.94
N PRO A 154 13.65 -22.68 -13.36
CA PRO A 154 12.82 -23.84 -13.67
C PRO A 154 11.88 -24.23 -12.52
N ASP A 155 12.36 -24.13 -11.27
CA ASP A 155 11.55 -24.43 -10.08
C ASP A 155 10.41 -23.42 -9.92
N LEU A 156 10.67 -22.13 -10.10
CA LEU A 156 9.64 -21.10 -10.02
C LEU A 156 8.57 -21.32 -11.09
N GLU A 157 8.95 -21.60 -12.35
CA GLU A 157 7.98 -21.90 -13.41
C GLU A 157 7.19 -23.18 -13.16
N ALA A 158 7.81 -24.21 -12.59
CA ALA A 158 7.14 -25.44 -12.20
C ALA A 158 6.06 -25.16 -11.14
N VAL A 159 6.39 -24.40 -10.10
CA VAL A 159 5.42 -24.00 -9.06
C VAL A 159 4.32 -23.12 -9.64
N ARG A 160 4.64 -22.15 -10.50
CA ARG A 160 3.63 -21.28 -11.14
C ARG A 160 2.66 -22.06 -12.01
N SER A 161 3.17 -23.02 -12.79
CA SER A 161 2.37 -23.90 -13.63
C SER A 161 1.43 -24.78 -12.77
N LYS A 162 1.97 -25.39 -11.72
CA LYS A 162 1.21 -26.20 -10.75
C LYS A 162 0.15 -25.36 -10.03
N ASN A 163 0.50 -24.16 -9.59
CA ASN A 163 -0.42 -23.23 -8.93
C ASN A 163 -1.57 -22.83 -9.85
N THR A 164 -1.25 -22.50 -11.12
CA THR A 164 -2.26 -22.16 -12.13
C THR A 164 -3.21 -23.32 -12.39
N ALA A 165 -2.70 -24.56 -12.52
CA ALA A 165 -3.53 -25.74 -12.69
C ALA A 165 -4.46 -25.98 -11.47
N SER A 166 -3.92 -25.84 -10.25
CA SER A 166 -4.69 -25.95 -9.01
C SER A 166 -5.79 -24.88 -8.90
N GLY A 167 -5.46 -23.63 -9.21
CA GLY A 167 -6.39 -22.51 -9.25
C GLY A 167 -7.51 -22.69 -10.28
N LYS A 168 -7.18 -23.17 -11.48
CA LYS A 168 -8.18 -23.53 -12.50
C LYS A 168 -9.12 -24.63 -12.03
N LYS A 169 -8.59 -25.70 -11.40
CA LYS A 169 -9.41 -26.77 -10.82
C LYS A 169 -10.35 -26.24 -9.74
N LYS A 170 -9.85 -25.41 -8.84
CA LYS A 170 -10.66 -24.77 -7.79
C LYS A 170 -11.71 -23.83 -8.36
N CYS A 171 -11.39 -23.07 -9.41
CA CYS A 171 -12.34 -22.27 -10.16
C CYS A 171 -13.49 -23.13 -10.72
N THR A 172 -13.20 -24.25 -11.39
CA THR A 172 -14.25 -25.16 -11.90
C THR A 172 -15.17 -25.65 -10.79
N ASN A 173 -14.62 -26.00 -9.63
CA ASN A 173 -15.42 -26.41 -8.47
C ASN A 173 -16.28 -25.27 -7.92
N LEU A 174 -15.76 -24.04 -7.91
CA LEU A 174 -16.50 -22.87 -7.44
C LEU A 174 -17.63 -22.47 -8.40
N GLN A 175 -17.49 -22.69 -9.70
CA GLN A 175 -18.51 -22.37 -10.70
C GLN A 175 -19.82 -23.15 -10.53
N SER A 176 -19.80 -24.30 -9.86
CA SER A 176 -21.01 -25.10 -9.60
C SER A 176 -21.76 -24.69 -8.33
N LEU A 177 -21.15 -23.87 -7.46
CA LEU A 177 -21.77 -23.44 -6.19
C LEU A 177 -22.87 -22.38 -6.36
N PRO A 178 -22.67 -21.28 -7.10
CA PRO A 178 -23.66 -20.22 -7.17
C PRO A 178 -24.85 -20.57 -8.04
N THR A 179 -26.04 -20.23 -7.56
CA THR A 179 -27.28 -20.21 -8.34
C THR A 179 -27.48 -18.86 -9.03
N GLY A 180 -28.55 -18.72 -9.82
CA GLY A 180 -28.91 -17.45 -10.45
C GLY A 180 -29.15 -16.30 -9.47
N LYS A 181 -29.48 -16.62 -8.21
CA LYS A 181 -29.81 -15.67 -7.14
C LYS A 181 -28.61 -15.21 -6.31
N ASP A 182 -27.44 -15.84 -6.46
CA ASP A 182 -26.28 -15.59 -5.58
C ASP A 182 -25.31 -14.59 -6.22
N VAL A 183 -25.72 -13.35 -6.48
CA VAL A 183 -24.93 -12.47 -7.34
C VAL A 183 -23.56 -12.14 -6.72
N PHE A 184 -23.48 -11.93 -5.41
CA PHE A 184 -22.20 -11.73 -4.73
C PHE A 184 -21.24 -12.90 -4.91
N LEU A 185 -21.75 -14.13 -4.73
CA LEU A 185 -20.95 -15.33 -4.94
C LEU A 185 -20.55 -15.46 -6.40
N ARG A 186 -21.44 -15.14 -7.35
CA ARG A 186 -21.11 -15.13 -8.78
C ARG A 186 -20.03 -14.10 -9.11
N THR A 187 -20.10 -12.89 -8.56
CA THR A 187 -19.06 -11.87 -8.75
C THR A 187 -17.73 -12.34 -8.17
N PHE A 188 -17.74 -12.92 -6.97
CA PHE A 188 -16.55 -13.51 -6.36
C PHE A 188 -15.96 -14.61 -7.25
N VAL A 189 -16.75 -15.60 -7.66
CA VAL A 189 -16.29 -16.73 -8.50
C VAL A 189 -15.79 -16.24 -9.85
N SER A 190 -16.45 -15.26 -10.46
CA SER A 190 -15.99 -14.65 -11.72
C SER A 190 -14.61 -14.00 -11.56
N ARG A 191 -14.41 -13.19 -10.51
CA ARG A 191 -13.10 -12.58 -10.21
C ARG A 191 -12.05 -13.64 -9.88
N TYR A 192 -12.39 -14.62 -9.06
CA TYR A 192 -11.50 -15.74 -8.72
C TYR A 192 -11.06 -16.49 -9.97
N CYS A 193 -11.99 -16.86 -10.85
CA CYS A 193 -11.68 -17.55 -12.11
C CYS A 193 -10.86 -16.68 -13.07
N SER A 194 -11.10 -15.36 -13.09
CA SER A 194 -10.32 -14.42 -13.91
C SER A 194 -8.85 -14.36 -13.50
N LEU A 195 -8.55 -14.52 -12.20
CA LEU A 195 -7.17 -14.60 -11.68
C LEU A 195 -6.38 -15.73 -12.35
N TRP A 196 -7.06 -16.82 -12.70
CA TRP A 196 -6.48 -18.03 -13.27
C TRP A 196 -6.68 -18.15 -14.80
N GLY A 197 -7.17 -17.10 -15.45
CA GLY A 197 -7.42 -17.09 -16.90
C GLY A 197 -8.56 -18.01 -17.34
N SER A 198 -9.45 -18.41 -16.43
CA SER A 198 -10.65 -19.18 -16.75
C SER A 198 -11.83 -18.23 -16.99
N ALA A 199 -12.29 -18.11 -18.23
CA ALA A 199 -13.50 -17.36 -18.55
C ALA A 199 -14.73 -18.09 -18.00
N TRP A 200 -15.52 -17.41 -17.16
CA TRP A 200 -16.82 -17.92 -16.72
C TRP A 200 -17.93 -17.05 -17.28
N SER A 201 -18.66 -17.57 -18.26
CA SER A 201 -19.85 -16.94 -18.84
C SER A 201 -21.04 -17.13 -17.89
N SER A 202 -21.05 -16.39 -16.79
CA SER A 202 -22.18 -16.45 -15.86
C SER A 202 -23.46 -15.99 -16.60
N LYS A 203 -24.51 -16.82 -16.64
CA LYS A 203 -25.75 -16.55 -17.41
C LYS A 203 -26.38 -15.20 -17.02
N ASN A 204 -26.61 -14.32 -17.97
CA ASN A 204 -26.99 -12.90 -17.82
C ASN A 204 -28.27 -12.57 -17.01
N LYS A 205 -29.00 -13.55 -16.46
CA LYS A 205 -30.19 -13.26 -15.65
C LYS A 205 -29.77 -13.05 -14.20
N ILE A 206 -29.83 -11.80 -13.77
CA ILE A 206 -29.60 -11.34 -12.41
C ILE A 206 -30.97 -11.24 -11.75
N ASP A 207 -31.24 -12.14 -10.81
CA ASP A 207 -32.49 -12.19 -10.05
C ASP A 207 -32.15 -12.36 -8.57
N ASP A 208 -31.43 -11.38 -8.03
CA ASP A 208 -31.02 -11.34 -6.62
C ASP A 208 -31.83 -10.26 -5.89
N ALA A 209 -32.47 -10.67 -4.80
CA ALA A 209 -33.34 -9.83 -4.00
C ALA A 209 -32.59 -8.68 -3.30
N TRP A 210 -31.28 -8.82 -3.13
CA TRP A 210 -30.43 -7.88 -2.42
C TRP A 210 -29.82 -6.80 -3.31
N LEU A 211 -30.05 -6.85 -4.62
CA LEU A 211 -29.53 -5.86 -5.54
C LEU A 211 -30.55 -4.79 -5.90
N TYR A 212 -30.05 -3.57 -6.03
CA TYR A 212 -30.84 -2.41 -6.39
C TYR A 212 -30.14 -1.65 -7.51
N SER A 213 -30.90 -1.19 -8.50
CA SER A 213 -30.39 -0.37 -9.60
C SER A 213 -30.46 1.12 -9.31
N ASN A 214 -31.17 1.49 -8.26
CA ASN A 214 -31.27 2.86 -7.80
C ASN A 214 -31.47 2.94 -6.28
N VAL A 215 -31.23 4.10 -5.70
CA VAL A 215 -31.56 4.43 -4.31
C VAL A 215 -32.46 5.66 -4.31
N LYS A 216 -33.47 5.65 -3.45
CA LYS A 216 -34.38 6.76 -3.23
C LYS A 216 -34.27 7.18 -1.77
N PHE A 217 -33.84 8.42 -1.55
CA PHE A 217 -33.82 9.02 -0.22
C PHE A 217 -35.17 9.72 0.03
N GLU A 218 -35.92 9.20 0.99
CA GLU A 218 -37.16 9.83 1.48
C GLU A 218 -36.74 10.85 2.55
N ASN A 219 -36.58 12.09 2.11
CA ASN A 219 -35.90 13.14 2.85
C ASN A 219 -36.71 13.61 4.07
N GLN A 220 -36.08 13.63 5.26
CA GLN A 220 -36.45 14.46 6.40
C GLN A 220 -35.21 15.06 7.09
N TYR A 221 -34.19 15.49 6.32
CA TYR A 221 -32.98 16.12 6.88
C TYR A 221 -32.87 17.59 6.49
N LYS A 222 -32.35 18.39 7.43
CA LYS A 222 -32.11 19.82 7.27
C LYS A 222 -30.61 20.09 7.38
N VAL A 223 -30.04 20.79 6.40
CA VAL A 223 -28.64 21.23 6.44
C VAL A 223 -28.64 22.70 6.84
N GLU A 224 -28.07 23.03 7.99
CA GLU A 224 -28.05 24.39 8.56
C GLU A 224 -26.60 24.86 8.77
N ASN A 225 -26.33 26.16 8.59
CA ASN A 225 -25.09 26.82 9.00
C ASN A 225 -23.77 26.23 8.48
N LEU A 226 -23.64 25.96 7.18
CA LEU A 226 -22.33 25.61 6.59
C LEU A 226 -21.60 26.88 6.15
N ASN A 227 -20.79 27.44 7.04
CA ASN A 227 -19.84 28.53 6.74
C ASN A 227 -18.58 27.99 6.02
N TYR A 228 -18.77 27.10 5.04
CA TYR A 228 -17.71 26.66 4.14
C TYR A 228 -17.96 27.30 2.78
N SER A 229 -16.93 27.84 2.14
CA SER A 229 -17.00 28.41 0.79
C SER A 229 -17.32 27.38 -0.31
N GLY A 230 -17.81 26.20 0.05
CA GLY A 230 -18.17 25.09 -0.81
C GLY A 230 -19.64 24.69 -0.59
N SER A 231 -20.35 24.55 -1.71
CA SER A 231 -21.78 24.37 -1.90
C SER A 231 -22.37 23.04 -1.39
N LEU A 232 -22.22 22.69 -0.12
CA LEU A 232 -22.96 21.55 0.43
C LEU A 232 -24.41 22.00 0.72
N ASN A 233 -25.31 21.75 -0.22
CA ASN A 233 -26.76 21.84 -0.01
C ASN A 233 -27.36 20.43 0.06
N SER A 234 -28.66 20.34 0.37
CA SER A 234 -29.37 19.05 0.46
C SER A 234 -29.27 18.22 -0.83
N GLN A 235 -29.22 18.88 -2.00
CA GLN A 235 -29.05 18.20 -3.28
C GLN A 235 -27.63 17.65 -3.45
N ALA A 236 -26.59 18.43 -3.12
CA ALA A 236 -25.20 17.98 -3.18
C ALA A 236 -24.94 16.80 -2.23
N LEU A 237 -25.56 16.80 -1.04
CA LEU A 237 -25.53 15.67 -0.13
C LEU A 237 -26.23 14.44 -0.72
N LYS A 238 -27.43 14.63 -1.31
CA LYS A 238 -28.14 13.55 -2.00
C LYS A 238 -27.32 12.95 -3.14
N ASP A 239 -26.71 13.79 -3.98
CA ASP A 239 -25.87 13.35 -5.10
C ASP A 239 -24.64 12.57 -4.60
N ALA A 240 -24.02 13.03 -3.50
CA ALA A 240 -22.91 12.33 -2.86
C ALA A 240 -23.33 10.97 -2.30
N LEU A 241 -24.52 10.88 -1.69
CA LEU A 241 -25.08 9.62 -1.17
C LEU A 241 -25.45 8.65 -2.30
N GLU A 242 -26.05 9.13 -3.40
CA GLU A 242 -26.33 8.31 -4.58
C GLU A 242 -25.03 7.79 -5.22
N LYS A 243 -24.00 8.64 -5.32
CA LYS A 243 -22.67 8.25 -5.81
C LYS A 243 -22.02 7.21 -4.89
N ALA A 244 -22.11 7.39 -3.57
CA ALA A 244 -21.62 6.43 -2.59
C ALA A 244 -22.38 5.09 -2.71
N PHE A 245 -23.70 5.11 -2.85
CA PHE A 245 -24.51 3.91 -3.06
C PHE A 245 -24.08 3.12 -4.31
N ARG A 246 -23.80 3.80 -5.42
CA ARG A 246 -23.29 3.18 -6.67
C ARG A 246 -21.94 2.47 -6.50
N SER A 247 -21.18 2.82 -5.47
CA SER A 247 -19.91 2.17 -5.13
C SER A 247 -20.08 0.94 -4.21
N THR A 248 -21.27 0.72 -3.66
CA THR A 248 -21.54 -0.41 -2.78
C THR A 248 -21.71 -1.71 -3.57
N ALA A 249 -21.54 -2.84 -2.88
CA ALA A 249 -21.76 -4.15 -3.47
C ALA A 249 -23.25 -4.39 -3.84
N TYR A 250 -24.19 -3.68 -3.20
CA TYR A 250 -25.64 -3.83 -3.42
C TYR A 250 -26.15 -3.11 -4.68
N PHE A 251 -25.33 -2.28 -5.31
CA PHE A 251 -25.67 -1.63 -6.57
C PHE A 251 -25.38 -2.55 -7.75
N HIS A 252 -26.37 -2.76 -8.62
CA HIS A 252 -26.17 -3.41 -9.91
C HIS A 252 -27.05 -2.73 -10.98
N PRO A 253 -26.49 -2.27 -12.12
CA PRO A 253 -27.24 -1.51 -13.12
C PRO A 253 -28.40 -2.31 -13.74
N SER A 254 -28.26 -3.63 -13.85
CA SER A 254 -29.31 -4.53 -14.38
C SER A 254 -30.35 -4.99 -13.35
N ALA A 255 -30.30 -4.55 -12.08
CA ALA A 255 -31.31 -4.89 -11.09
C ALA A 255 -32.64 -4.16 -11.36
N ASN A 256 -33.75 -4.68 -10.83
CA ASN A 256 -35.09 -4.11 -11.04
C ASN A 256 -35.71 -3.46 -9.79
N ARG A 257 -34.92 -3.28 -8.71
CA ARG A 257 -35.38 -2.74 -7.43
C ARG A 257 -34.75 -1.39 -7.15
N THR A 258 -35.50 -0.53 -6.46
CA THR A 258 -34.99 0.73 -5.90
C THR A 258 -34.93 0.61 -4.39
N LEU A 259 -33.77 0.89 -3.80
CA LEU A 259 -33.60 0.89 -2.35
C LEU A 259 -34.21 2.18 -1.78
N ALA A 260 -35.27 2.07 -0.98
CA ALA A 260 -35.83 3.21 -0.27
C ALA A 260 -35.13 3.37 1.08
N LEU A 261 -34.51 4.53 1.32
CA LEU A 261 -33.86 4.88 2.58
C LEU A 261 -34.47 6.16 3.13
N SER A 262 -34.84 6.16 4.40
CA SER A 262 -35.23 7.37 5.13
C SER A 262 -34.05 7.88 5.94
N MET A 263 -33.72 9.15 5.80
CA MET A 263 -32.70 9.81 6.62
C MET A 263 -33.29 11.06 7.25
N SER A 264 -33.15 11.18 8.58
CA SER A 264 -33.62 12.33 9.36
C SER A 264 -32.51 12.85 10.27
N GLY A 265 -32.47 14.16 10.46
CA GLY A 265 -31.46 14.82 11.28
C GLY A 265 -31.07 16.21 10.79
N THR A 266 -30.34 16.94 11.63
CA THR A 266 -29.80 18.26 11.31
C THR A 266 -28.29 18.19 11.20
N LEU A 267 -27.73 18.62 10.07
CA LEU A 267 -26.29 18.78 9.91
C LEU A 267 -25.94 20.26 10.12
N ALA A 268 -25.25 20.56 11.22
CA ALA A 268 -24.79 21.91 11.54
C ALA A 268 -23.26 21.95 11.70
N TYR A 269 -22.62 22.97 11.13
CA TYR A 269 -21.19 23.21 11.35
C TYR A 269 -21.01 24.26 12.45
N SER A 270 -20.35 23.87 13.54
CA SER A 270 -19.86 24.80 14.56
C SER A 270 -18.39 25.11 14.33
N ASP A 271 -18.09 26.32 13.86
CA ASP A 271 -16.71 26.83 13.91
C ASP A 271 -16.41 27.22 15.37
N HIS A 272 -15.63 26.41 16.07
CA HIS A 272 -15.21 26.71 17.44
C HIS A 272 -14.18 27.85 17.53
N ARG A 273 -13.76 28.46 16.41
CA ARG A 273 -12.78 29.56 16.42
C ARG A 273 -13.32 30.93 16.86
N ASN A 274 -14.61 31.05 17.15
CA ASN A 274 -15.22 32.30 17.65
C ASN A 274 -15.65 32.26 19.13
N SER A 275 -15.40 31.20 19.89
CA SER A 275 -15.73 31.16 21.33
C SER A 275 -14.62 31.69 22.26
N GLU A 276 -13.52 32.22 21.71
CA GLU A 276 -12.37 32.75 22.46
C GLU A 276 -12.06 34.23 22.13
N ARG A 277 -13.07 35.04 21.80
CA ARG A 277 -12.91 36.50 21.69
C ARG A 277 -13.85 37.25 22.63
#